data_AF-A0A2A5KP95-F1
#
_entry.id   AF-A0A2A5KP95-F1
#
_cell.length_a   1.000
_cell.length_b   1.000
_cell.length_c   1.000
_cell.angle_alpha   90.00
_cell.angle_beta   90.00
_cell.angle_gamma   90.00
#
_symmetry.space_group_name_H-M   'P 1'
#
loop_
_entity.id
_entity.type
_entity.pdbx_description
1 polymer ?
#
loop_
_entity_poly.entity_id
_entity_poly.type
_entity_poly.pdbx_seq_one_letter_code
_entity_poly.pdbx_strand_id
1 'polypeptide(L)'
;MFVTYKSLRSSATFRITAAGVRKALEFGHRQPLLDLWSLVLGQIPPVNNAQIKWGNADVQQGLCGIDGAHACFRGIKRPLGDDDQGYDVYAYVSKPSILFKYAPSMSCVVEPVEIPNDLVCVIYVRMDYPYGRYATSKKATPISRGVVTHWELVEADDTGQLRIDYRQRYRRKMW
;
A
#
# COMPACT_ATOMS: atom_id res chain seq x y z
N MET A 1 -2.81 -8.56 -17.27
CA MET A 1 -3.62 -9.21 -16.21
C MET A 1 -3.31 -8.52 -14.89
N PHE A 2 -4.30 -8.24 -14.05
CA PHE A 2 -4.13 -7.52 -12.77
C PHE A 2 -4.67 -8.38 -11.62
N VAL A 3 -4.08 -8.27 -10.44
CA VAL A 3 -4.68 -8.77 -9.19
C VAL A 3 -5.55 -7.66 -8.63
N THR A 4 -6.83 -7.96 -8.38
CA THR A 4 -7.81 -6.96 -7.91
C THR A 4 -7.95 -7.05 -6.40
N TYR A 5 -7.67 -5.95 -5.71
CA TYR A 5 -7.99 -5.75 -4.31
C TYR A 5 -9.21 -4.83 -4.19
N LYS A 6 -10.23 -5.32 -3.48
CA LYS A 6 -11.39 -4.51 -3.10
C LYS A 6 -11.21 -4.15 -1.64
N SER A 7 -11.15 -2.85 -1.37
CA SER A 7 -11.17 -2.31 -0.01
C SER A 7 -12.40 -2.84 0.72
N LEU A 8 -12.23 -3.29 1.96
CA LEU A 8 -13.35 -3.80 2.77
C LEU A 8 -14.16 -2.65 3.38
N ARG A 9 -13.53 -1.48 3.54
CA ARG A 9 -14.11 -0.28 4.17
C ARG A 9 -14.52 0.80 3.19
N SER A 10 -14.03 0.77 1.94
CA SER A 10 -14.37 1.75 0.90
C SER A 10 -14.85 1.08 -0.39
N SER A 11 -15.62 1.79 -1.20
CA SER A 11 -16.00 1.35 -2.55
C SER A 11 -14.85 1.42 -3.57
N ALA A 12 -13.61 1.64 -3.12
CA ALA A 12 -12.44 1.69 -3.96
C ALA A 12 -11.96 0.30 -4.38
N THR A 13 -11.43 0.21 -5.59
CA THR A 13 -10.87 -1.03 -6.13
C THR A 13 -9.49 -0.73 -6.69
N PHE A 14 -8.48 -1.35 -6.09
CA PHE A 14 -7.09 -1.18 -6.47
C PHE A 14 -6.59 -2.42 -7.21
N ARG A 15 -5.77 -2.21 -8.23
CA ARG A 15 -5.21 -3.27 -9.06
C ARG A 15 -3.71 -3.28 -8.91
N ILE A 16 -3.12 -4.47 -8.81
CA ILE A 16 -1.66 -4.64 -8.80
C ILE A 16 -1.26 -5.32 -10.12
N THR A 17 -0.18 -4.86 -10.75
CA THR A 17 0.28 -5.42 -12.02
C THR A 17 0.73 -6.86 -11.83
N ALA A 18 0.12 -7.81 -12.56
CA ALA A 18 0.52 -9.21 -12.43
C ALA A 18 1.95 -9.45 -12.91
N ALA A 19 2.49 -8.58 -13.78
CA ALA A 19 3.88 -8.65 -14.23
C ALA A 19 4.87 -8.43 -13.07
N GLY A 20 4.59 -7.49 -12.15
CA GLY A 20 5.44 -7.25 -10.97
C GLY A 20 5.40 -8.43 -10.01
N VAL A 21 4.20 -8.97 -9.74
CA VAL A 21 4.01 -10.15 -8.89
C VAL A 21 4.70 -11.39 -9.50
N ARG A 22 4.56 -11.61 -10.81
CA ARG A 22 5.21 -12.73 -11.50
C ARG A 22 6.72 -12.61 -11.49
N LYS A 23 7.29 -11.44 -11.79
CA LYS A 23 8.74 -11.23 -11.69
C LYS A 23 9.24 -11.49 -10.27
N ALA A 24 8.54 -10.99 -9.25
CA ALA A 24 8.91 -11.25 -7.86
C ALA A 24 8.89 -12.76 -7.54
N LEU A 25 7.92 -13.51 -8.06
CA LEU A 25 7.87 -14.97 -7.93
C LEU A 25 8.99 -15.67 -8.70
N GLU A 26 9.25 -15.27 -9.96
CA GLU A 26 10.27 -15.85 -10.86
C GLU A 26 11.68 -15.70 -10.27
N PHE A 27 12.00 -14.52 -9.70
CA PHE A 27 13.29 -14.26 -9.06
C PHE A 27 13.33 -14.75 -7.60
N GLY A 28 12.28 -15.40 -7.10
CA GLY A 28 12.22 -15.86 -5.71
C GLY A 28 12.24 -14.72 -4.68
N HIS A 29 11.91 -13.50 -5.09
CA HIS A 29 11.79 -12.32 -4.22
C HIS A 29 10.52 -12.44 -3.38
N ARG A 30 10.64 -13.16 -2.26
CA ARG A 30 9.52 -13.41 -1.33
C ARG A 30 9.15 -12.17 -0.53
N GLN A 31 10.13 -11.36 -0.13
CA GLN A 31 9.91 -10.21 0.74
C GLN A 31 8.95 -9.17 0.12
N PRO A 32 9.09 -8.74 -1.14
CA PRO A 32 8.14 -7.80 -1.75
C PRO A 32 6.69 -8.32 -1.78
N LEU A 33 6.49 -9.63 -1.87
CA LEU A 33 5.15 -10.22 -1.81
C LEU A 33 4.59 -10.17 -0.39
N LEU A 34 5.42 -10.41 0.62
CA LEU A 34 5.02 -10.27 2.04
C LEU A 34 4.73 -8.80 2.41
N ASP A 35 5.54 -7.88 1.89
CA ASP A 35 5.36 -6.44 2.05
C ASP A 35 4.03 -5.99 1.41
N LEU A 36 3.70 -6.52 0.22
CA LEU A 36 2.41 -6.25 -0.41
C LEU A 36 1.24 -6.66 0.50
N TRP A 37 1.27 -7.86 1.07
CA TRP A 37 0.20 -8.32 1.97
C TRP A 37 0.11 -7.47 3.25
N SER A 38 1.24 -7.21 3.90
CA SER A 38 1.28 -6.50 5.18
C SER A 38 1.07 -4.99 5.05
N LEU A 39 1.78 -4.33 4.13
CA LEU A 39 1.82 -2.87 4.01
C LEU A 39 0.75 -2.31 3.08
N VAL A 40 0.37 -3.04 2.02
CA VAL A 40 -0.64 -2.54 1.06
C VAL A 40 -2.03 -3.04 1.41
N LEU A 41 -2.17 -4.35 1.64
CA LEU A 41 -3.46 -4.96 1.92
C LEU A 41 -3.84 -4.88 3.41
N GLY A 42 -2.86 -4.69 4.31
CA GLY A 42 -3.09 -4.68 5.76
C GLY A 42 -3.52 -6.04 6.29
N GLN A 43 -3.01 -7.13 5.71
CA GLN A 43 -3.45 -8.49 5.97
C GLN A 43 -2.28 -9.43 6.26
N ILE A 44 -2.57 -10.49 7.01
CA ILE A 44 -1.62 -11.58 7.23
C ILE A 44 -1.41 -12.31 5.90
N PRO A 45 -0.16 -12.52 5.45
CA PRO A 45 0.11 -13.25 4.23
C PRO A 45 -0.52 -14.65 4.26
N PRO A 46 -1.13 -15.14 3.16
CA PRO A 46 -1.77 -16.44 3.09
C PRO A 46 -0.74 -17.56 2.90
N VAL A 47 0.20 -17.65 3.84
CA VAL A 47 1.20 -18.72 3.90
C VAL A 47 0.80 -19.74 4.95
N ASN A 48 1.31 -20.96 4.79
CA ASN A 48 0.92 -22.07 5.64
C ASN A 48 1.16 -21.75 7.13
N ASN A 49 0.18 -22.08 7.97
CA ASN A 49 0.14 -21.82 9.42
C ASN A 49 0.22 -20.35 9.87
N ALA A 50 0.33 -19.35 8.99
CA ALA A 50 0.46 -17.95 9.41
C ALA A 50 -0.77 -17.44 10.16
N GLN A 51 -1.97 -17.71 9.65
CA GLN A 51 -3.20 -17.29 10.32
C GLN A 51 -3.38 -17.96 11.69
N ILE A 52 -2.97 -19.23 11.82
CA ILE A 52 -3.08 -19.97 13.08
C ILE A 52 -2.08 -19.41 14.11
N LYS A 53 -0.85 -19.10 13.68
CA LYS A 53 0.24 -18.66 14.56
C LYS A 53 0.16 -17.18 14.91
N TRP A 54 -0.26 -16.34 13.98
CA TRP A 54 -0.18 -14.88 14.05
C TRP A 54 -1.54 -14.19 13.91
N GLY A 55 -2.64 -14.93 13.85
CA GLY A 55 -4.00 -14.39 13.70
C GLY A 55 -4.59 -13.76 14.96
N ASN A 56 -3.78 -13.40 15.95
CA ASN A 56 -4.25 -12.74 17.17
C ASN A 56 -4.61 -11.26 16.91
N ALA A 57 -5.32 -10.65 17.86
CA ALA A 57 -5.79 -9.27 17.73
C ALA A 57 -4.63 -8.27 17.64
N ASP A 58 -3.56 -8.48 18.40
CA ASP A 58 -2.41 -7.56 18.46
C ASP A 58 -1.71 -7.44 17.11
N VAL A 59 -1.44 -8.57 16.45
CA VAL A 59 -0.84 -8.57 15.11
C VAL A 59 -1.78 -7.93 14.09
N GLN A 60 -3.07 -8.27 14.13
CA GLN A 60 -4.05 -7.69 13.20
C GLN A 60 -4.19 -6.18 13.36
N GLN A 61 -4.13 -5.65 14.58
CA GLN A 61 -4.20 -4.22 14.85
C GLN A 61 -2.94 -3.48 14.39
N GLY A 62 -1.78 -4.14 14.42
CA GLY A 62 -0.52 -3.54 13.94
C GLY A 62 -0.37 -3.50 12.41
N LEU A 63 -1.20 -4.26 11.67
CA LEU A 63 -1.23 -4.21 10.21
C LEU A 63 -2.09 -3.05 9.72
N CYS A 64 -1.54 -2.24 8.82
CA CYS A 64 -2.23 -1.05 8.31
C CYS A 64 -1.95 -0.85 6.81
N GLY A 65 -2.95 -1.19 5.99
CA GLY A 65 -2.90 -1.05 4.53
C GLY A 65 -3.42 0.30 4.03
N ILE A 66 -3.77 0.36 2.74
CA ILE A 66 -4.41 1.54 2.12
C ILE A 66 -5.68 1.96 2.87
N ASP A 67 -6.47 0.98 3.35
CA ASP A 67 -7.73 1.20 4.06
C ASP A 67 -7.56 1.91 5.42
N GLY A 68 -6.34 1.85 5.99
CA GLY A 68 -5.99 2.52 7.24
C GLY A 68 -5.14 3.79 7.04
N ALA A 69 -5.02 4.27 5.80
CA ALA A 69 -4.26 5.48 5.51
C ALA A 69 -4.90 6.70 6.21
N HIS A 70 -4.07 7.47 6.91
CA HIS A 70 -4.49 8.67 7.66
C HIS A 70 -4.25 9.97 6.89
N ALA A 71 -3.48 9.93 5.80
CA ALA A 71 -3.30 11.07 4.91
C ALA A 71 -3.27 10.64 3.44
N CYS A 72 -3.77 11.50 2.58
CA CYS A 72 -3.74 11.29 1.13
C CYS A 72 -3.29 12.54 0.39
N PHE A 73 -2.33 12.36 -0.51
CA PHE A 73 -1.81 13.43 -1.36
C PHE A 73 -2.05 13.12 -2.83
N ARG A 74 -2.32 14.16 -3.61
CA ARG A 74 -2.44 14.09 -5.07
C ARG A 74 -1.29 14.85 -5.72
N GLY A 75 -0.73 14.22 -6.75
CA GLY A 75 0.30 14.81 -7.58
C GLY A 75 1.65 14.73 -6.90
N ILE A 76 2.59 14.06 -7.55
CA ILE A 76 4.00 14.01 -7.15
C ILE A 76 4.78 15.04 -7.97
N LYS A 77 5.71 15.74 -7.30
CA LYS A 77 6.58 16.76 -7.91
C LYS A 77 7.87 16.17 -8.49
N ARG A 78 8.22 14.94 -8.11
CA ARG A 78 9.35 14.18 -8.63
C ARG A 78 8.83 12.98 -9.42
N PRO A 79 9.52 12.56 -10.49
CA PRO A 79 9.14 11.37 -11.24
C PRO A 79 9.12 10.13 -10.34
N LEU A 80 8.18 9.22 -10.61
CA LEU A 80 8.02 7.95 -9.90
C LEU A 80 7.84 6.84 -10.94
N GLY A 81 8.86 5.99 -11.09
CA GLY A 81 8.90 4.99 -12.15
C GLY A 81 8.89 5.65 -13.54
N ASP A 82 8.01 5.17 -14.42
CA ASP A 82 7.90 5.63 -15.82
C ASP A 82 6.94 6.82 -16.02
N ASP A 83 6.52 7.51 -14.95
CA ASP A 83 5.59 8.65 -15.03
C ASP A 83 6.35 9.99 -14.86
N ASP A 84 6.57 10.68 -15.98
CA ASP A 84 7.30 11.96 -16.04
C ASP A 84 6.52 13.14 -15.45
N GLN A 85 5.20 13.03 -15.35
CA GLN A 85 4.34 14.17 -15.00
C GLN A 85 3.63 13.99 -13.66
N GLY A 86 3.27 12.74 -13.29
CA GLY A 86 2.92 12.38 -11.92
C GLY A 86 1.69 13.07 -11.31
N TYR A 87 0.89 13.78 -12.11
CA TYR A 87 -0.28 14.55 -11.66
C TYR A 87 -1.44 13.67 -11.18
N ASP A 88 -1.57 12.47 -11.74
CA ASP A 88 -2.67 11.55 -11.49
C ASP A 88 -2.30 10.42 -10.51
N VAL A 89 -1.13 10.54 -9.88
CA VAL A 89 -0.69 9.65 -8.82
C VAL A 89 -1.16 10.18 -7.46
N TYR A 90 -1.74 9.28 -6.69
CA TYR A 90 -2.15 9.49 -5.31
C TYR A 90 -1.16 8.77 -4.41
N ALA A 91 -0.72 9.44 -3.35
CA ALA A 91 0.11 8.87 -2.30
C ALA A 91 -0.72 8.75 -1.03
N TYR A 92 -1.00 7.51 -0.64
CA TYR A 92 -1.66 7.18 0.63
C TYR A 92 -0.57 6.95 1.66
N VAL A 93 -0.67 7.61 2.80
CA VAL A 93 0.27 7.45 3.92
C VAL A 93 -0.43 6.68 5.02
N SER A 94 0.16 5.56 5.44
CA SER A 94 -0.30 4.74 6.55
C SER A 94 0.83 4.55 7.57
N LYS A 95 0.45 4.19 8.81
CA LYS A 95 1.39 3.91 9.90
C LYS A 95 1.20 2.49 10.42
N PRO A 96 1.67 1.46 9.68
CA PRO A 96 1.72 0.11 10.22
C PRO A 96 2.78 0.04 11.32
N SER A 97 2.52 -0.74 12.37
CA SER A 97 3.50 -1.07 13.42
C SER A 97 4.11 -2.45 13.23
N ILE A 98 3.51 -3.28 12.37
CA ILE A 98 3.96 -4.65 12.10
C ILE A 98 4.09 -4.87 10.59
N LEU A 99 5.18 -5.54 10.19
CA LEU A 99 5.37 -6.14 8.86
C LEU A 99 5.69 -7.63 8.99
N PHE A 100 5.57 -8.40 7.90
CA PHE A 100 6.01 -9.80 7.89
C PHE A 100 7.30 -9.95 7.11
N LYS A 101 8.33 -10.56 7.71
CA LYS A 101 9.53 -10.95 6.99
C LYS A 101 9.57 -12.45 6.74
N TYR A 102 10.28 -12.83 5.69
CA TYR A 102 10.57 -14.23 5.43
C TYR A 102 11.54 -14.77 6.50
N ALA A 103 11.11 -15.77 7.25
CA ALA A 103 11.91 -16.46 8.26
C ALA A 103 11.73 -17.97 8.08
N PRO A 104 12.71 -18.69 7.50
CA PRO A 104 12.55 -20.11 7.21
C PRO A 104 12.41 -20.92 8.51
N SER A 105 11.23 -21.49 8.74
CA SER A 105 10.94 -22.39 9.86
C SER A 105 9.99 -23.50 9.42
N MET A 106 10.13 -24.69 10.02
CA MET A 106 9.26 -25.85 9.78
C MET A 106 7.80 -25.60 10.22
N SER A 107 7.58 -24.61 11.10
CA SER A 107 6.24 -24.26 11.60
C SER A 107 5.52 -23.25 10.70
N CYS A 108 6.18 -22.14 10.37
CA CYS A 108 5.64 -21.06 9.55
C CYS A 108 6.81 -20.29 8.93
N VAL A 109 6.75 -20.02 7.63
CA VAL A 109 7.86 -19.39 6.88
C VAL A 109 7.91 -17.87 6.97
N VAL A 110 7.11 -17.29 7.87
CA VAL A 110 7.05 -15.85 8.11
C VAL A 110 6.98 -15.57 9.60
N GLU A 111 7.54 -14.44 9.99
CA GLU A 111 7.40 -13.90 11.34
C GLU A 111 7.06 -12.40 11.28
N PRO A 112 6.22 -11.93 12.21
CA PRO A 112 5.96 -10.51 12.36
C PRO A 112 7.20 -9.81 12.90
N VAL A 113 7.42 -8.60 12.44
CA VAL A 113 8.52 -7.73 12.84
C VAL A 113 7.95 -6.35 13.09
N GLU A 114 8.41 -5.72 14.15
CA GLU A 114 8.03 -4.36 14.48
C GLU A 114 8.65 -3.38 13.48
N ILE A 115 7.83 -2.46 12.99
CA ILE A 115 8.29 -1.34 12.18
C ILE A 115 8.74 -0.24 13.15
N PRO A 116 9.96 0.29 13.00
CA PRO A 116 10.41 1.45 13.75
C PRO A 116 9.40 2.61 13.72
N ASN A 117 9.18 3.26 14.87
CA ASN A 117 8.20 4.34 15.03
C ASN A 117 8.53 5.61 14.24
N ASP A 118 9.73 5.72 13.70
CA ASP A 118 10.19 6.79 12.81
C ASP A 118 9.91 6.50 11.33
N LEU A 119 9.25 5.38 10.98
CA LEU A 119 8.92 5.04 9.59
C LEU A 119 7.42 5.11 9.30
N VAL A 120 7.05 5.63 8.14
CA VAL A 120 5.67 5.60 7.61
C VAL A 120 5.65 4.83 6.30
N CYS A 121 4.54 4.16 6.00
CA CYS A 121 4.34 3.53 4.71
C CYS A 121 3.67 4.50 3.74
N VAL A 122 4.25 4.65 2.54
CA VAL A 122 3.68 5.43 1.45
C VAL A 122 3.33 4.50 0.31
N ILE A 123 2.07 4.54 -0.11
CA ILE A 123 1.52 3.68 -1.15
C ILE A 123 1.07 4.56 -2.31
N TYR A 124 1.67 4.32 -3.46
CA TYR A 124 1.42 5.08 -4.68
C TYR A 124 0.40 4.38 -5.56
N VAL A 125 -0.67 5.10 -5.88
CA VAL A 125 -1.77 4.62 -6.70
C VAL A 125 -2.01 5.56 -7.87
N ARG A 126 -1.95 5.04 -9.09
CA ARG A 126 -2.38 5.75 -10.28
C ARG A 126 -3.87 5.53 -10.49
N MET A 127 -4.67 6.59 -10.42
CA MET A 127 -6.12 6.46 -10.57
C MET A 127 -6.52 6.39 -12.04
N ASP A 128 -7.45 5.50 -12.39
CA ASP A 128 -8.00 5.40 -13.75
C ASP A 128 -8.82 6.66 -14.10
N TYR A 129 -9.50 7.21 -13.10
CA TYR A 129 -10.32 8.42 -13.19
C TYR A 129 -9.86 9.42 -12.13
N PRO A 130 -8.89 10.30 -12.44
CA PRO A 130 -8.40 11.28 -11.48
C PRO A 130 -9.49 12.29 -11.14
N TYR A 131 -9.47 12.80 -9.90
CA TYR A 131 -10.48 13.74 -9.38
C TYR A 131 -10.69 14.93 -10.34
N GLY A 132 -11.93 15.12 -10.77
CA GLY A 132 -12.33 16.12 -11.78
C GLY A 132 -12.67 15.54 -13.17
N ARG A 133 -12.30 14.29 -13.46
CA ARG A 133 -12.77 13.56 -14.66
C ARG A 133 -13.90 12.62 -14.26
N TYR A 134 -15.13 13.11 -14.27
CA TYR A 134 -16.30 12.27 -14.00
C TYR A 134 -16.51 11.26 -15.15
N ALA A 135 -16.77 10.01 -14.80
CA ALA A 135 -17.43 9.09 -15.72
C ALA A 135 -18.80 9.69 -16.07
N THR A 136 -19.11 9.80 -17.36
CA THR A 136 -20.32 10.40 -17.95
C THR A 136 -21.64 9.68 -17.60
N SER A 137 -21.66 8.81 -16.58
CA SER A 137 -22.84 8.04 -16.20
C SER A 137 -23.43 8.55 -14.88
N LYS A 138 -24.56 9.26 -14.99
CA LYS A 138 -25.38 9.80 -13.89
C LYS A 138 -25.97 8.74 -12.91
N LYS A 139 -25.60 7.46 -13.01
CA LYS A 139 -26.23 6.36 -12.26
C LYS A 139 -25.30 5.46 -11.45
N ALA A 140 -23.98 5.65 -11.49
CA ALA A 140 -23.05 4.84 -10.71
C ALA A 140 -22.30 5.71 -9.70
N THR A 141 -22.31 5.31 -8.43
CA THR A 141 -21.36 5.82 -7.43
C THR A 141 -19.95 5.72 -8.02
N PRO A 142 -19.11 6.78 -7.93
CA PRO A 142 -17.79 6.75 -8.53
C PRO A 142 -16.96 5.66 -7.85
N ILE A 143 -16.83 4.51 -8.51
CA ILE A 143 -15.92 3.46 -8.07
C ILE A 143 -14.52 4.02 -8.30
N SER A 144 -13.87 4.41 -7.20
CA SER A 144 -12.49 4.89 -7.22
C SER A 144 -11.59 3.71 -7.61
N ARG A 145 -11.28 3.61 -8.91
CA ARG A 145 -10.40 2.56 -9.45
C ARG A 145 -9.01 3.11 -9.68
N GLY A 146 -8.01 2.35 -9.26
CA GLY A 146 -6.61 2.71 -9.49
C GLY A 146 -5.70 1.50 -9.56
N VAL A 147 -4.47 1.72 -9.96
CA VAL A 147 -3.40 0.73 -10.01
C VAL A 147 -2.35 1.11 -8.96
N VAL A 148 -2.09 0.23 -8.00
CA VAL A 148 -0.94 0.37 -7.09
C VAL A 148 0.31 0.18 -7.92
N THR A 149 1.14 1.21 -7.97
CA THR A 149 2.38 1.18 -8.76
C THR A 149 3.58 0.85 -7.87
N HIS A 150 3.66 1.48 -6.69
CA HIS A 150 4.79 1.36 -5.78
C HIS A 150 4.33 1.50 -4.32
N TRP A 151 5.10 0.94 -3.39
CA TRP A 151 4.99 1.19 -1.97
C TRP A 151 6.38 1.21 -1.35
N GLU A 152 6.58 2.03 -0.32
CA GLU A 152 7.85 2.16 0.38
C GLU A 152 7.66 2.52 1.85
N LEU A 153 8.59 2.10 2.69
CA LEU A 153 8.76 2.63 4.04
C LEU A 153 9.73 3.81 3.97
N VAL A 154 9.36 4.94 4.56
CA VAL A 154 10.12 6.18 4.51
C VAL A 154 10.12 6.84 5.87
N GLU A 155 11.18 7.62 6.13
CA GLU A 155 11.31 8.39 7.36
C GLU A 155 10.13 9.34 7.56
N ALA A 156 9.62 9.33 8.78
CA ALA A 156 8.56 10.19 9.25
C ALA A 156 9.10 11.58 9.60
N ASP A 157 8.23 12.58 9.56
CA ASP A 157 8.49 13.91 10.09
C ASP A 157 8.52 13.90 11.63
N ASP A 158 8.79 15.06 12.22
CA ASP A 158 8.85 15.21 13.69
C ASP A 158 7.55 14.79 14.40
N THR A 159 6.42 14.75 13.69
CA THR A 159 5.13 14.30 14.23
C THR A 159 4.97 12.77 14.18
N GLY A 160 5.83 12.08 13.44
CA GLY A 160 5.79 10.63 13.24
C GLY A 160 4.70 10.16 12.27
N GLN A 161 3.91 11.08 11.70
CA GLN A 161 2.71 10.75 10.92
C GLN A 161 2.92 10.89 9.42
N LEU A 162 3.67 11.89 8.97
CA LEU A 162 3.86 12.13 7.53
C LEU A 162 5.29 11.82 7.15
N ARG A 163 5.53 11.63 5.86
CA ARG A 163 6.89 11.55 5.33
C ARG A 163 7.62 12.88 5.54
N ILE A 164 8.93 12.82 5.83
CA ILE A 164 9.79 14.00 5.74
C ILE A 164 9.68 14.68 4.36
N ASP A 165 9.70 16.02 4.33
CA ASP A 165 9.58 16.81 3.11
C ASP A 165 8.30 16.58 2.27
N TYR A 166 7.19 16.12 2.88
CA TYR A 166 5.94 15.88 2.15
C TYR A 166 5.48 17.10 1.31
N ARG A 167 5.75 18.34 1.77
CA ARG A 167 5.43 19.59 1.05
C ARG A 167 6.24 19.77 -0.23
N GLN A 168 7.49 19.30 -0.24
CA GLN A 168 8.36 19.34 -1.40
C GLN A 168 8.09 18.18 -2.37
N ARG A 169 7.59 17.05 -1.86
CA ARG A 169 7.29 15.85 -2.65
C ARG A 169 5.93 15.90 -3.32
N TYR A 170 4.91 16.42 -2.65
CA TYR A 170 3.52 16.39 -3.11
C TYR A 170 2.99 17.77 -3.50
N ARG A 171 2.01 17.79 -4.42
CA ARG A 171 1.38 19.02 -4.91
C ARG A 171 0.22 19.45 -4.04
N ARG A 172 -0.68 18.53 -3.68
CA ARG A 172 -1.91 18.83 -2.95
C ARG A 172 -2.22 17.77 -1.91
N LYS A 173 -2.55 18.19 -0.68
CA LYS A 173 -3.17 17.33 0.33
C LYS A 173 -4.67 17.23 0.04
N MET A 174 -5.21 16.02 0.00
CA MET A 174 -6.62 15.78 -0.27
C MET A 174 -7.44 15.70 1.03
N TRP A 175 -6.88 15.04 2.04
CA TRP A 175 -7.40 14.92 3.40
C TRP A 175 -6.24 14.57 4.35
#